data_AF-A0A7G5GY11-F1
#
_entry.id   AF-A0A7G5GY11-F1
#
_cell.length_a   1.000
_cell.length_b   1.000
_cell.length_c   1.000
_cell.angle_alpha   90.00
_cell.angle_beta   90.00
_cell.angle_gamma   90.00
#
_symmetry.space_group_name_H-M   'P 1'
#
loop_
_entity.id
_entity.type
_entity.pdbx_description
1 polymer ?
#
loop_
_entity_poly.entity_id
_entity_poly.type
_entity_poly.pdbx_seq_one_letter_code
_entity_poly.pdbx_strand_id
1 'polypeptide(L)'
;MSYIKAGTDASGNDIKLFYQDLGTGAPVVLIHGWPLSHEMWDYQLAELPAHGIRVVTYDRRGFGKSSQPWDGYDYDTLADDLKAVLDELDLQNVTLVGFSMGGGEVARYMSRHGGARVAKVAFISAVTPYLLKTDDNPDGVDQDVFDDILTNLQKDRADFLKTFGKQFYGVNLVSQPVSQAHLDGDFARAYVASHKATIECAKSFSSTDFRDDLAEIQVPALVIHGDSDKTVPIEASGERTASALPTAQYIVYEGEPHGLFVTQKDRLNEDLLSFILEGVSVPKSVGTTTLY
;
A
#
# COMPACT_ATOMS: atom_id res chain seq x y z
N MET A 1 9.00 17.61 -11.20
CA MET A 1 8.40 16.76 -10.16
C MET A 1 6.97 17.24 -10.00
N SER A 2 6.01 16.33 -10.00
CA SER A 2 4.59 16.66 -9.93
C SER A 2 4.13 16.55 -8.47
N TYR A 3 3.42 17.57 -7.99
CA TYR A 3 2.95 17.65 -6.61
C TYR A 3 1.48 18.02 -6.57
N ILE A 4 0.74 17.42 -5.64
CA ILE A 4 -0.66 17.74 -5.32
C ILE A 4 -0.70 18.39 -3.95
N LYS A 5 -1.46 19.48 -3.81
CA LYS A 5 -1.69 20.11 -2.51
C LYS A 5 -2.76 19.32 -1.75
N ALA A 6 -2.34 18.63 -0.70
CA ALA A 6 -3.22 17.88 0.20
C ALA A 6 -3.89 18.75 1.28
N GLY A 7 -3.27 19.86 1.62
CA GLY A 7 -3.76 20.74 2.68
C GLY A 7 -2.71 21.76 3.10
N THR A 8 -2.83 22.26 4.33
CA THR A 8 -1.85 23.15 4.96
C THR A 8 -1.48 22.64 6.34
N ASP A 9 -0.21 22.80 6.73
CA ASP A 9 0.25 22.47 8.07
C ASP A 9 -0.18 23.54 9.10
N ALA A 10 0.12 23.30 10.38
CA ALA A 10 -0.21 24.21 11.47
C ALA A 10 0.45 25.61 11.35
N SER A 11 1.49 25.74 10.52
CA SER A 11 2.17 27.01 10.23
C SER A 11 1.64 27.69 8.97
N GLY A 12 0.64 27.10 8.31
CA GLY A 12 0.03 27.62 7.08
C GLY A 12 0.80 27.28 5.80
N ASN A 13 1.81 26.41 5.86
CA ASN A 13 2.53 25.98 4.65
C ASN A 13 1.78 24.87 3.93
N ASP A 14 1.84 24.85 2.60
CA ASP A 14 1.25 23.79 1.80
C ASP A 14 1.88 22.41 2.10
N ILE A 15 1.03 21.43 2.38
CA ILE A 15 1.41 20.01 2.40
C ILE A 15 1.30 19.50 0.96
N LYS A 16 2.42 19.09 0.39
CA LYS A 16 2.55 18.67 -1.00
C LYS A 16 2.83 17.18 -1.06
N LEU A 17 1.99 16.44 -1.78
CA LEU A 17 2.19 15.03 -2.06
C LEU A 17 2.86 14.88 -3.42
N PHE A 18 4.03 14.26 -3.46
CA PHE A 18 4.65 13.88 -4.72
C PHE A 18 3.84 12.76 -5.38
N TYR A 19 3.68 12.80 -6.70
CA TYR A 19 3.04 11.72 -7.45
C TYR A 19 3.69 11.49 -8.82
N GLN A 20 3.44 10.31 -9.37
CA GLN A 20 3.64 9.96 -10.77
C GLN A 20 2.32 9.53 -11.40
N ASP A 21 2.18 9.80 -12.69
CA ASP A 21 1.01 9.44 -13.51
C ASP A 21 1.55 8.95 -14.86
N LEU A 22 1.43 7.64 -15.07
CA LEU A 22 2.10 6.90 -16.13
C LEU A 22 1.07 6.14 -16.96
N GLY A 23 1.28 6.06 -18.27
CA GLY A 23 0.41 5.33 -19.18
C GLY A 23 -0.94 6.01 -19.44
N THR A 24 -1.86 5.27 -20.03
CA THR A 24 -3.20 5.73 -20.42
C THR A 24 -4.17 4.56 -20.36
N GLY A 25 -5.44 4.81 -20.03
CA GLY A 25 -6.50 3.79 -20.00
C GLY A 25 -7.21 3.74 -18.66
N ALA A 26 -7.55 2.53 -18.19
CA ALA A 26 -8.23 2.34 -16.91
C ALA A 26 -7.36 2.90 -15.77
N PRO A 27 -7.87 3.82 -14.91
CA PRO A 27 -7.07 4.43 -13.86
C PRO A 27 -6.89 3.49 -12.67
N VAL A 28 -5.64 3.32 -12.25
CA VAL A 28 -5.23 2.54 -11.08
C VAL A 28 -4.41 3.46 -10.18
N VAL A 29 -4.71 3.47 -8.89
CA VAL A 29 -3.89 4.18 -7.90
C VAL A 29 -3.19 3.17 -7.01
N LEU A 30 -1.85 3.17 -7.04
CA LEU A 30 -1.01 2.34 -6.19
C LEU A 30 -0.62 3.12 -4.93
N ILE A 31 -0.95 2.57 -3.75
CA ILE A 31 -0.70 3.18 -2.45
C ILE A 31 0.34 2.35 -1.71
N HIS A 32 1.51 2.95 -1.47
CA HIS A 32 2.68 2.26 -0.92
C HIS A 32 2.53 1.90 0.57
N GLY A 33 3.30 0.90 1.01
CA GLY A 33 3.40 0.53 2.43
C GLY A 33 4.43 1.33 3.22
N TRP A 34 4.39 1.14 4.53
CA TRP A 34 5.39 1.67 5.45
C TRP A 34 6.65 0.79 5.45
N PRO A 35 7.88 1.34 5.57
CA PRO A 35 8.25 2.75 5.59
C PRO A 35 8.79 3.26 4.23
N LEU A 36 8.30 2.71 3.11
CA LEU A 36 8.80 3.02 1.77
C LEU A 36 8.09 4.24 1.16
N SER A 37 8.06 4.31 -0.17
CA SER A 37 7.49 5.37 -1.00
C SER A 37 6.92 4.75 -2.29
N HIS A 38 6.42 5.55 -3.23
CA HIS A 38 6.02 5.09 -4.57
C HIS A 38 7.07 4.22 -5.26
N GLU A 39 8.35 4.42 -4.97
CA GLU A 39 9.47 3.70 -5.60
C GLU A 39 9.48 2.20 -5.27
N MET A 40 8.69 1.74 -4.28
CA MET A 40 8.50 0.31 -4.05
C MET A 40 7.80 -0.39 -5.22
N TRP A 41 6.99 0.35 -5.98
CA TRP A 41 6.20 -0.17 -7.09
C TRP A 41 6.97 -0.26 -8.41
N ASP A 42 8.31 -0.16 -8.41
CA ASP A 42 9.12 -0.07 -9.64
C ASP A 42 8.76 -1.14 -10.69
N TYR A 43 8.59 -2.40 -10.24
CA TYR A 43 8.19 -3.51 -11.12
C TYR A 43 6.75 -3.40 -11.63
N GLN A 44 5.82 -2.93 -10.82
CA GLN A 44 4.41 -2.73 -11.20
C GLN A 44 4.26 -1.50 -12.11
N LEU A 45 5.02 -0.42 -11.87
CA LEU A 45 5.04 0.80 -12.68
C LEU A 45 5.68 0.56 -14.05
N ALA A 46 6.62 -0.39 -14.16
CA ALA A 46 7.19 -0.80 -15.44
C ALA A 46 6.21 -1.66 -16.26
N GLU A 47 5.41 -2.51 -15.62
CA GLU A 47 4.57 -3.50 -16.30
C GLU A 47 3.16 -2.97 -16.62
N LEU A 48 2.42 -2.49 -15.62
CA LEU A 48 0.99 -2.16 -15.77
C LEU A 48 0.72 -1.13 -16.89
N PRO A 49 1.49 -0.03 -17.05
CA PRO A 49 1.27 0.91 -18.15
C PRO A 49 1.46 0.30 -19.55
N ALA A 50 2.30 -0.72 -19.69
CA ALA A 50 2.52 -1.42 -20.96
C ALA A 50 1.27 -2.17 -21.45
N HIS A 51 0.31 -2.44 -20.55
CA HIS A 51 -0.96 -3.11 -20.83
C HIS A 51 -2.15 -2.16 -20.95
N GLY A 52 -1.91 -0.87 -21.22
CA GLY A 52 -2.97 0.11 -21.44
C GLY A 52 -3.72 0.50 -20.16
N ILE A 53 -2.98 0.56 -19.05
CA ILE A 53 -3.46 1.04 -17.75
C ILE A 53 -2.85 2.41 -17.49
N ARG A 54 -3.65 3.34 -16.95
CA ARG A 54 -3.14 4.60 -16.41
C ARG A 54 -2.83 4.39 -14.94
N VAL A 55 -1.57 4.39 -14.57
CA VAL A 55 -1.12 4.14 -13.20
C VAL A 55 -0.70 5.43 -12.54
N VAL A 56 -1.38 5.77 -11.46
CA VAL A 56 -1.04 6.86 -10.55
C VAL A 56 -0.46 6.26 -9.28
N THR A 57 0.63 6.83 -8.77
CA THR A 57 1.18 6.49 -7.46
C THR A 57 1.60 7.78 -6.78
N TYR A 58 1.46 7.86 -5.47
CA TYR A 58 1.88 9.03 -4.70
C TYR A 58 2.67 8.62 -3.46
N ASP A 59 3.44 9.58 -2.95
CA ASP A 59 4.14 9.45 -1.69
C ASP A 59 3.25 9.97 -0.56
N ARG A 60 2.99 9.13 0.43
CA ARG A 60 2.33 9.52 1.67
C ARG A 60 3.09 10.69 2.31
N ARG A 61 2.38 11.64 2.92
CA ARG A 61 3.01 12.71 3.71
C ARG A 61 4.03 12.11 4.69
N GLY A 62 5.20 12.72 4.79
CA GLY A 62 6.31 12.21 5.60
C GLY A 62 7.21 11.17 4.93
N PHE A 63 6.85 10.65 3.75
CA PHE A 63 7.61 9.62 3.04
C PHE A 63 8.05 10.11 1.66
N GLY A 64 9.08 9.46 1.11
CA GLY A 64 9.61 9.73 -0.23
C GLY A 64 9.89 11.21 -0.46
N LYS A 65 9.28 11.77 -1.50
CA LYS A 65 9.46 13.15 -1.97
C LYS A 65 8.37 14.11 -1.47
N SER A 66 7.42 13.63 -0.67
CA SER A 66 6.33 14.45 -0.11
C SER A 66 6.77 15.34 1.04
N SER A 67 5.99 16.39 1.32
CA SER A 67 6.14 17.21 2.52
C SER A 67 6.19 16.35 3.78
N GLN A 68 6.96 16.78 4.77
CA GLN A 68 7.12 16.10 6.07
C GLN A 68 6.49 16.94 7.19
N PRO A 69 5.14 17.10 7.24
CA PRO A 69 4.48 17.89 8.26
C PRO A 69 4.67 17.29 9.66
N TRP A 70 4.39 18.06 10.71
CA TRP A 70 4.50 17.55 12.09
C TRP A 70 3.37 16.58 12.47
N ASP A 71 2.17 16.79 11.92
CA ASP A 71 0.92 16.12 12.32
C ASP A 71 0.17 15.50 11.12
N GLY A 72 -0.92 14.78 11.44
CA GLY A 72 -1.88 14.23 10.46
C GLY A 72 -1.49 12.88 9.91
N TYR A 73 -0.95 11.99 10.74
CA TYR A 73 -0.51 10.65 10.34
C TYR A 73 -1.56 9.55 10.62
N ASP A 74 -2.76 9.93 11.07
CA ASP A 74 -3.93 9.06 11.24
C ASP A 74 -4.63 8.77 9.90
N TYR A 75 -5.34 7.64 9.83
CA TYR A 75 -5.97 7.19 8.58
C TYR A 75 -7.07 8.10 8.05
N ASP A 76 -7.73 8.91 8.88
CA ASP A 76 -8.68 9.92 8.39
C ASP A 76 -7.96 10.94 7.52
N THR A 77 -6.85 11.47 8.03
CA THR A 77 -6.02 12.42 7.30
C THR A 77 -5.38 11.79 6.06
N LEU A 78 -4.93 10.53 6.14
CA LEU A 78 -4.35 9.83 5.00
C LEU A 78 -5.40 9.50 3.91
N ALA A 79 -6.65 9.25 4.29
CA ALA A 79 -7.76 9.10 3.34
C ALA A 79 -8.15 10.45 2.70
N ASP A 80 -8.11 11.55 3.48
CA ASP A 80 -8.31 12.91 2.95
C ASP A 80 -7.21 13.28 1.92
N ASP A 81 -5.97 12.84 2.15
CA ASP A 81 -4.85 12.95 1.21
C ASP A 81 -5.12 12.19 -0.10
N LEU A 82 -5.55 10.94 -0.01
CA LEU A 82 -5.95 10.15 -1.19
C LEU A 82 -7.08 10.84 -1.96
N LYS A 83 -8.06 11.42 -1.24
CA LYS A 83 -9.12 12.20 -1.87
C LYS A 83 -8.59 13.38 -2.67
N ALA A 84 -7.64 14.13 -2.12
CA ALA A 84 -7.00 15.24 -2.83
C ALA A 84 -6.30 14.76 -4.11
N VAL A 85 -5.66 13.59 -4.08
CA VAL A 85 -5.05 12.98 -5.28
C VAL A 85 -6.11 12.66 -6.33
N LEU A 86 -7.21 12.00 -5.95
CA LEU A 86 -8.27 11.62 -6.90
C LEU A 86 -8.99 12.85 -7.48
N ASP A 87 -9.22 13.88 -6.68
CA ASP A 87 -9.91 15.10 -7.11
C ASP A 87 -9.05 15.95 -8.04
N GLU A 88 -7.77 16.21 -7.69
CA GLU A 88 -6.88 17.06 -8.48
C GLU A 88 -6.61 16.49 -9.87
N LEU A 89 -6.52 15.16 -9.97
CA LEU A 89 -6.30 14.45 -11.23
C LEU A 89 -7.62 14.09 -11.95
N ASP A 90 -8.76 14.49 -11.39
CA ASP A 90 -10.13 14.14 -11.79
C ASP A 90 -10.28 12.67 -12.19
N LEU A 91 -9.80 11.77 -11.33
CA LEU A 91 -9.88 10.35 -11.59
C LEU A 91 -11.32 9.85 -11.36
N GLN A 92 -11.74 8.92 -12.20
CA GLN A 92 -13.07 8.31 -12.20
C GLN A 92 -12.96 6.83 -12.50
N ASN A 93 -13.84 6.01 -11.93
CA ASN A 93 -13.83 4.55 -12.09
C ASN A 93 -12.46 3.92 -11.73
N VAL A 94 -11.86 4.39 -10.64
CA VAL A 94 -10.51 4.04 -10.22
C VAL A 94 -10.48 2.66 -9.59
N THR A 95 -9.43 1.89 -9.88
CA THR A 95 -9.04 0.75 -9.03
C THR A 95 -8.02 1.23 -7.99
N LEU A 96 -8.36 1.17 -6.71
CA LEU A 96 -7.41 1.47 -5.63
C LEU A 96 -6.66 0.20 -5.25
N VAL A 97 -5.33 0.24 -5.22
CA VAL A 97 -4.47 -0.89 -4.82
C VAL A 97 -3.62 -0.45 -3.63
N GLY A 98 -3.93 -0.98 -2.45
CA GLY A 98 -3.22 -0.67 -1.21
C GLY A 98 -2.31 -1.80 -0.78
N PHE A 99 -1.01 -1.51 -0.63
CA PHE A 99 -0.07 -2.45 -0.02
C PHE A 99 0.15 -2.15 1.46
N SER A 100 0.02 -3.16 2.33
CA SER A 100 0.30 -3.03 3.76
C SER A 100 -0.49 -1.86 4.37
N MET A 101 0.18 -0.84 4.90
CA MET A 101 -0.42 0.40 5.39
C MET A 101 -1.35 1.06 4.35
N GLY A 102 -1.01 0.99 3.05
CA GLY A 102 -1.85 1.52 1.98
C GLY A 102 -3.23 0.85 1.90
N GLY A 103 -3.38 -0.40 2.36
CA GLY A 103 -4.68 -1.07 2.45
C GLY A 103 -5.61 -0.43 3.48
N GLY A 104 -5.07 0.09 4.59
CA GLY A 104 -5.86 0.85 5.56
C GLY A 104 -6.38 2.18 4.99
N GLU A 105 -5.59 2.83 4.13
CA GLU A 105 -6.05 4.03 3.40
C GLU A 105 -7.18 3.71 2.43
N VAL A 106 -7.10 2.58 1.72
CA VAL A 106 -8.20 2.11 0.87
C VAL A 106 -9.46 1.91 1.71
N ALA A 107 -9.38 1.15 2.81
CA ALA A 107 -10.54 0.89 3.65
C ALA A 107 -11.16 2.19 4.20
N ARG A 108 -10.33 3.05 4.82
CA ARG A 108 -10.80 4.31 5.40
C ARG A 108 -11.36 5.25 4.33
N TYR A 109 -10.77 5.32 3.14
CA TYR A 109 -11.29 6.11 2.03
C TYR A 109 -12.69 5.65 1.60
N MET A 110 -12.88 4.33 1.45
CA MET A 110 -14.17 3.77 1.01
C MET A 110 -15.29 4.13 1.98
N SER A 111 -15.06 4.03 3.28
CA SER A 111 -16.02 4.40 4.32
C SER A 111 -16.20 5.93 4.45
N ARG A 112 -15.10 6.67 4.67
CA ARG A 112 -15.12 8.12 4.93
C ARG A 112 -15.63 8.95 3.76
N HIS A 113 -15.35 8.53 2.53
CA HIS A 113 -15.71 9.26 1.31
C HIS A 113 -16.75 8.52 0.46
N GLY A 114 -17.40 7.49 1.01
CA GLY A 114 -18.46 6.73 0.35
C GLY A 114 -18.03 6.06 -0.95
N GLY A 115 -16.76 5.66 -1.06
CA GLY A 115 -16.18 5.03 -2.24
C GLY A 115 -16.28 5.88 -3.52
N ALA A 116 -16.44 7.20 -3.39
CA ALA A 116 -16.60 8.09 -4.53
C ALA A 116 -15.45 7.89 -5.54
N ARG A 117 -15.79 7.84 -6.83
CA ARG A 117 -14.84 7.62 -7.95
C ARG A 117 -14.21 6.22 -8.02
N VAL A 118 -14.45 5.33 -7.06
CA VAL A 118 -13.83 4.00 -6.99
C VAL A 118 -14.72 2.93 -7.62
N ALA A 119 -14.15 2.13 -8.53
CA ALA A 119 -14.83 1.02 -9.17
C ALA A 119 -14.40 -0.35 -8.64
N LYS A 120 -13.17 -0.48 -8.13
CA LYS A 120 -12.60 -1.72 -7.59
C LYS A 120 -11.57 -1.40 -6.50
N VAL A 121 -11.33 -2.35 -5.60
CA VAL A 121 -10.27 -2.26 -4.58
C VAL A 121 -9.42 -3.51 -4.53
N ALA A 122 -8.12 -3.36 -4.26
CA ALA A 122 -7.21 -4.47 -4.02
C ALA A 122 -6.39 -4.22 -2.75
N PHE A 123 -6.31 -5.25 -1.91
CA PHE A 123 -5.58 -5.28 -0.65
C PHE A 123 -4.42 -6.27 -0.78
N ILE A 124 -3.19 -5.77 -0.76
CA ILE A 124 -1.98 -6.59 -0.91
C ILE A 124 -1.22 -6.56 0.40
N SER A 125 -1.11 -7.70 1.09
CA SER A 125 -0.48 -7.81 2.42
C SER A 125 -0.98 -6.74 3.41
N ALA A 126 -2.27 -6.39 3.36
CA ALA A 126 -2.83 -5.20 4.01
C ALA A 126 -2.97 -5.34 5.53
N VAL A 127 -2.91 -4.21 6.24
CA VAL A 127 -3.06 -4.16 7.71
C VAL A 127 -4.51 -4.28 8.21
N THR A 128 -5.48 -4.42 7.30
CA THR A 128 -6.89 -4.64 7.63
C THR A 128 -7.11 -6.08 8.10
N PRO A 129 -8.18 -6.39 8.86
CA PRO A 129 -9.20 -5.48 9.37
C PRO A 129 -8.81 -4.76 10.67
N TYR A 130 -8.04 -5.38 11.55
CA TYR A 130 -7.56 -4.76 12.79
C TYR A 130 -6.41 -5.56 13.38
N LEU A 131 -5.21 -4.97 13.42
CA LEU A 131 -4.00 -5.67 13.85
C LEU A 131 -3.90 -5.83 15.36
N LEU A 132 -4.17 -4.80 16.17
CA LEU A 132 -3.95 -4.87 17.61
C LEU A 132 -4.92 -5.84 18.28
N LYS A 133 -4.38 -6.75 19.07
CA LYS A 133 -5.15 -7.64 19.92
C LYS A 133 -5.84 -6.88 21.06
N THR A 134 -7.15 -7.06 21.17
CA THR A 134 -7.99 -6.51 22.24
C THR A 134 -8.98 -7.57 22.72
N ASP A 135 -9.76 -7.28 23.76
CA ASP A 135 -10.79 -8.19 24.27
C ASP A 135 -11.83 -8.57 23.19
N ASP A 136 -12.14 -7.63 22.29
CA ASP A 136 -13.06 -7.81 21.17
C ASP A 136 -12.35 -8.11 19.83
N ASN A 137 -11.02 -8.24 19.84
CA ASN A 137 -10.18 -8.66 18.71
C ASN A 137 -9.10 -9.66 19.18
N PRO A 138 -9.47 -10.85 19.68
CA PRO A 138 -8.52 -11.77 20.33
C PRO A 138 -7.50 -12.39 19.38
N ASP A 139 -7.79 -12.42 18.07
CA ASP A 139 -6.93 -12.97 17.02
C ASP A 139 -5.95 -11.92 16.44
N GLY A 140 -5.87 -10.74 17.06
CA GLY A 140 -4.87 -9.73 16.72
C GLY A 140 -3.46 -10.08 17.20
N VAL A 141 -2.52 -9.20 16.85
CA VAL A 141 -1.13 -9.20 17.27
C VAL A 141 -1.00 -8.52 18.65
N ASP A 142 -0.22 -9.12 19.55
CA ASP A 142 -0.01 -8.61 20.90
C ASP A 142 0.62 -7.20 20.91
N GLN A 143 0.20 -6.37 21.87
CA GLN A 143 0.68 -4.98 22.04
C GLN A 143 2.21 -4.88 22.10
N ASP A 144 2.86 -5.82 22.79
CA ASP A 144 4.32 -5.83 22.97
C ASP A 144 5.09 -5.85 21.64
N VAL A 145 4.53 -6.45 20.58
CA VAL A 145 5.15 -6.45 19.24
C VAL A 145 5.21 -5.03 18.66
N PHE A 146 4.16 -4.23 18.85
CA PHE A 146 4.14 -2.84 18.40
C PHE A 146 4.99 -1.94 19.30
N ASP A 147 4.99 -2.18 20.60
CA ASP A 147 5.83 -1.45 21.55
C ASP A 147 7.32 -1.66 21.26
N ASP A 148 7.71 -2.88 20.87
CA ASP A 148 9.07 -3.20 20.43
C ASP A 148 9.45 -2.47 19.13
N ILE A 149 8.53 -2.35 18.17
CA ILE A 149 8.75 -1.55 16.95
C ILE A 149 9.03 -0.09 17.33
N LEU A 150 8.19 0.51 18.17
CA LEU A 150 8.32 1.91 18.57
C LEU A 150 9.60 2.15 19.38
N THR A 151 9.91 1.24 20.31
CA THR A 151 11.12 1.32 21.14
C THR A 151 12.38 1.25 20.29
N ASN A 152 12.45 0.33 19.33
CA ASN A 152 13.63 0.18 18.48
C ASN A 152 13.78 1.32 17.45
N LEU A 153 12.67 1.85 16.92
CA LEU A 153 12.70 3.06 16.10
C LEU A 153 13.24 4.28 16.86
N GLN A 154 12.89 4.42 18.14
CA GLN A 154 13.40 5.51 18.98
C GLN A 154 14.86 5.30 19.39
N LYS A 155 15.25 4.06 19.66
CA LYS A 155 16.61 3.69 20.09
C LYS A 155 17.64 3.83 18.96
N ASP A 156 17.40 3.17 17.84
CA ASP A 156 18.24 3.22 16.65
C ASP A 156 17.40 2.88 15.41
N ARG A 157 16.82 3.92 14.81
CA ARG A 157 16.02 3.78 13.59
C ARG A 157 16.81 3.15 12.45
N ALA A 158 18.11 3.41 12.32
CA ALA A 158 18.90 2.88 11.21
C ALA A 158 19.04 1.36 11.33
N ASP A 159 19.43 0.88 12.52
CA ASP A 159 19.54 -0.55 12.81
C ASP A 159 18.20 -1.26 12.68
N PHE A 160 17.12 -0.66 13.23
CA PHE A 160 15.77 -1.19 13.10
C PHE A 160 15.38 -1.34 11.62
N LEU A 161 15.51 -0.30 10.80
CA LEU A 161 15.11 -0.35 9.38
C LEU A 161 15.94 -1.38 8.60
N LYS A 162 17.23 -1.51 8.91
CA LYS A 162 18.11 -2.48 8.25
C LYS A 162 17.71 -3.93 8.57
N THR A 163 17.35 -4.18 9.83
CA THR A 163 16.92 -5.50 10.28
C THR A 163 15.52 -5.83 9.79
N PHE A 164 14.59 -4.87 9.89
CA PHE A 164 13.23 -4.99 9.41
C PHE A 164 13.18 -5.32 7.91
N GLY A 165 14.01 -4.67 7.08
CA GLY A 165 14.09 -4.97 5.65
C GLY A 165 14.41 -6.44 5.32
N LYS A 166 15.22 -7.12 6.15
CA LYS A 166 15.49 -8.56 5.96
C LYS A 166 14.24 -9.41 6.25
N GLN A 167 13.56 -9.14 7.36
CA GLN A 167 12.32 -9.83 7.72
C GLN A 167 11.24 -9.60 6.67
N PHE A 168 11.11 -8.35 6.19
CA PHE A 168 10.13 -7.92 5.20
C PHE A 168 10.19 -8.77 3.91
N TYR A 169 11.39 -9.18 3.50
CA TYR A 169 11.61 -10.03 2.31
C TYR A 169 11.89 -11.50 2.65
N GLY A 170 11.68 -11.96 3.89
CA GLY A 170 11.87 -13.37 4.27
C GLY A 170 13.34 -13.84 4.24
N VAL A 171 14.30 -12.91 4.34
CA VAL A 171 15.73 -13.21 4.29
C VAL A 171 16.19 -13.94 5.56
N ASN A 172 16.85 -15.08 5.40
CA ASN A 172 17.43 -15.87 6.49
C ASN A 172 18.70 -16.62 6.03
N LEU A 173 19.21 -17.54 6.86
CA LEU A 173 20.45 -18.28 6.57
C LEU A 173 20.39 -19.14 5.30
N VAL A 174 19.19 -19.58 4.89
CA VAL A 174 18.98 -20.49 3.76
C VAL A 174 18.13 -19.90 2.64
N SER A 175 17.50 -18.72 2.86
CA SER A 175 16.67 -18.03 1.88
C SER A 175 17.12 -16.58 1.68
N GLN A 176 17.26 -16.18 0.41
CA GLN A 176 17.62 -14.82 -0.01
C GLN A 176 16.74 -14.40 -1.21
N PRO A 177 15.45 -14.09 -0.99
CA PRO A 177 14.50 -13.82 -2.09
C PRO A 177 14.81 -12.55 -2.87
N VAL A 178 15.60 -11.64 -2.30
CA VAL A 178 16.06 -10.40 -2.93
C VAL A 178 17.56 -10.22 -2.77
N SER A 179 18.17 -9.44 -3.66
CA SER A 179 19.61 -9.13 -3.58
C SER A 179 19.93 -8.18 -2.43
N GLN A 180 21.20 -8.18 -1.98
CA GLN A 180 21.66 -7.19 -1.00
C GLN A 180 21.52 -5.75 -1.51
N ALA A 181 21.71 -5.53 -2.81
CA ALA A 181 21.53 -4.21 -3.42
C ALA A 181 20.07 -3.71 -3.31
N HIS A 182 19.10 -4.62 -3.42
CA HIS A 182 17.69 -4.31 -3.19
C HIS A 182 17.43 -3.88 -1.75
N LEU A 183 17.93 -4.65 -0.78
CA LEU A 183 17.84 -4.32 0.65
C LEU A 183 18.52 -2.97 0.98
N ASP A 184 19.67 -2.69 0.36
CA ASP A 184 20.39 -1.43 0.54
C ASP A 184 19.62 -0.25 -0.05
N GLY A 185 19.01 -0.44 -1.22
CA GLY A 185 18.14 0.56 -1.87
C GLY A 185 16.91 0.89 -1.03
N ASP A 186 16.20 -0.13 -0.55
CA ASP A 186 15.03 0.06 0.31
C ASP A 186 15.38 0.68 1.65
N PHE A 187 16.52 0.29 2.23
CA PHE A 187 17.05 0.97 3.42
C PHE A 187 17.28 2.46 3.14
N ALA A 188 17.93 2.82 2.02
CA ALA A 188 18.19 4.21 1.67
C ALA A 188 16.89 5.01 1.49
N ARG A 189 15.86 4.43 0.86
CA ARG A 189 14.52 5.03 0.69
C ARG A 189 13.81 5.22 2.03
N ALA A 190 13.81 4.19 2.86
CA ALA A 190 13.16 4.22 4.17
C ALA A 190 13.86 5.19 5.14
N TYR A 191 15.18 5.30 5.06
CA TYR A 191 15.98 6.11 5.99
C TYR A 191 15.72 7.60 5.83
N VAL A 192 15.48 8.07 4.59
CA VAL A 192 15.22 9.51 4.31
C VAL A 192 13.79 9.95 4.61
N ALA A 193 12.87 9.02 4.89
CA ALA A 193 11.54 9.38 5.37
C ALA A 193 11.61 10.14 6.71
N SER A 194 10.59 10.93 7.01
CA SER A 194 10.48 11.64 8.28
C SER A 194 10.51 10.67 9.45
N HIS A 195 11.36 10.95 10.44
CA HIS A 195 11.43 10.15 11.66
C HIS A 195 10.10 10.20 12.43
N LYS A 196 9.46 11.38 12.48
CA LYS A 196 8.13 11.57 13.07
C LYS A 196 7.08 10.73 12.34
N ALA A 197 7.03 10.81 11.01
CA ALA A 197 6.08 10.04 10.21
C ALA A 197 6.28 8.53 10.41
N THR A 198 7.53 8.08 10.42
CA THR A 198 7.86 6.66 10.61
C THR A 198 7.27 6.13 11.93
N ILE A 199 7.38 6.91 13.02
CA ILE A 199 6.83 6.55 14.34
C ILE A 199 5.30 6.66 14.36
N GLU A 200 4.73 7.79 13.93
CA GLU A 200 3.28 8.01 14.05
C GLU A 200 2.47 7.11 13.11
N CYS A 201 2.99 6.78 11.93
CA CYS A 201 2.37 5.80 11.06
C CYS A 201 2.45 4.38 11.65
N ALA A 202 3.52 4.05 12.38
CA ALA A 202 3.61 2.77 13.10
C ALA A 202 2.56 2.64 14.21
N LYS A 203 2.32 3.72 14.96
CA LYS A 203 1.20 3.79 15.92
C LYS A 203 -0.15 3.69 15.20
N SER A 204 -0.28 4.34 14.06
CA SER A 204 -1.56 4.40 13.35
C SER A 204 -1.95 3.02 12.81
N PHE A 205 -1.06 2.30 12.13
CA PHE A 205 -1.39 0.96 11.65
C PHE A 205 -1.54 -0.07 12.77
N SER A 206 -0.89 0.12 13.93
CA SER A 206 -1.04 -0.83 15.03
C SER A 206 -2.44 -0.76 15.63
N SER A 207 -2.95 0.45 15.90
CA SER A 207 -4.17 0.62 16.70
C SER A 207 -5.43 0.98 15.92
N THR A 208 -5.36 1.22 14.61
CA THR A 208 -6.57 1.57 13.83
C THR A 208 -7.40 0.32 13.53
N ASP A 209 -8.67 0.38 13.89
CA ASP A 209 -9.67 -0.61 13.57
C ASP A 209 -10.41 -0.21 12.28
N PHE A 210 -10.39 -1.10 11.29
CA PHE A 210 -11.04 -0.94 9.99
C PHE A 210 -12.24 -1.89 9.82
N ARG A 211 -12.68 -2.60 10.86
CA ARG A 211 -13.79 -3.56 10.75
C ARG A 211 -15.07 -2.90 10.20
N ASP A 212 -15.41 -1.72 10.71
CA ASP A 212 -16.54 -0.93 10.21
C ASP A 212 -16.27 -0.36 8.81
N ASP A 213 -15.01 0.00 8.52
CA ASP A 213 -14.65 0.54 7.21
C ASP A 213 -14.81 -0.50 6.09
N LEU A 214 -14.45 -1.76 6.34
CA LEU A 214 -14.61 -2.84 5.38
C LEU A 214 -16.08 -3.16 5.09
N ALA A 215 -16.98 -2.96 6.06
CA ALA A 215 -18.41 -3.21 5.87
C ALA A 215 -19.06 -2.27 4.83
N GLU A 216 -18.46 -1.09 4.59
CA GLU A 216 -18.91 -0.12 3.60
C GLU A 216 -18.45 -0.44 2.16
N ILE A 217 -17.55 -1.42 1.99
CA ILE A 217 -17.00 -1.76 0.67
C ILE A 217 -17.95 -2.71 -0.08
N GLN A 218 -18.62 -2.17 -1.10
CA GLN A 218 -19.56 -2.92 -1.95
C GLN A 218 -19.05 -3.17 -3.37
N VAL A 219 -17.92 -2.58 -3.75
CA VAL A 219 -17.29 -2.78 -5.06
C VAL A 219 -16.56 -4.13 -5.12
N PRO A 220 -16.23 -4.66 -6.32
CA PRO A 220 -15.36 -5.84 -6.43
C PRO A 220 -14.04 -5.62 -5.70
N ALA A 221 -13.64 -6.64 -4.94
CA ALA A 221 -12.43 -6.61 -4.13
C ALA A 221 -11.48 -7.74 -4.52
N LEU A 222 -10.18 -7.49 -4.41
CA LEU A 222 -9.11 -8.48 -4.49
C LEU A 222 -8.32 -8.43 -3.19
N VAL A 223 -8.03 -9.58 -2.61
CA VAL A 223 -7.14 -9.72 -1.46
C VAL A 223 -6.03 -10.69 -1.84
N ILE A 224 -4.78 -10.23 -1.76
CA ILE A 224 -3.58 -11.06 -1.99
C ILE A 224 -2.71 -11.01 -0.75
N HIS A 225 -2.30 -12.17 -0.24
CA HIS A 225 -1.46 -12.24 0.96
C HIS A 225 -0.50 -13.43 0.90
N GLY A 226 0.73 -13.24 1.37
CA GLY A 226 1.69 -14.32 1.55
C GLY A 226 1.48 -15.04 2.87
N ASP A 227 1.41 -16.38 2.89
CA ASP A 227 1.16 -17.13 4.14
C ASP A 227 2.37 -17.18 5.09
N SER A 228 3.54 -16.76 4.60
CA SER A 228 4.78 -16.71 5.35
C SER A 228 5.15 -15.28 5.76
N ASP A 229 4.22 -14.34 5.62
CA ASP A 229 4.34 -12.96 6.05
C ASP A 229 4.54 -12.86 7.57
N LYS A 230 5.73 -12.39 7.98
CA LYS A 230 6.09 -12.17 9.39
C LYS A 230 5.90 -10.73 9.85
N THR A 231 5.50 -9.84 8.96
CA THR A 231 5.26 -8.43 9.25
C THR A 231 3.78 -8.20 9.54
N VAL A 232 2.92 -8.73 8.68
CA VAL A 232 1.46 -8.67 8.80
C VAL A 232 0.94 -10.11 8.70
N PRO A 233 0.77 -10.82 9.84
CA PRO A 233 0.37 -12.22 9.84
C PRO A 233 -0.97 -12.43 9.13
N ILE A 234 -1.02 -13.41 8.22
CA ILE A 234 -2.14 -13.64 7.31
C ILE A 234 -3.45 -13.92 8.05
N GLU A 235 -3.38 -14.64 9.18
CA GLU A 235 -4.51 -15.04 10.00
C GLU A 235 -5.13 -13.84 10.75
N ALA A 236 -4.31 -12.86 11.12
CA ALA A 236 -4.76 -11.64 11.77
C ALA A 236 -5.27 -10.59 10.75
N SER A 237 -5.03 -10.80 9.46
CA SER A 237 -5.18 -9.76 8.44
C SER A 237 -5.86 -10.23 7.15
N GLY A 238 -5.13 -10.71 6.15
CA GLY A 238 -5.62 -11.05 4.81
C GLY A 238 -6.82 -12.00 4.82
N GLU A 239 -6.78 -13.08 5.61
CA GLU A 239 -7.89 -14.03 5.73
C GLU A 239 -9.16 -13.36 6.27
N ARG A 240 -8.99 -12.52 7.29
CA ARG A 240 -10.09 -11.82 7.95
C ARG A 240 -10.63 -10.68 7.09
N THR A 241 -9.76 -9.99 6.34
CA THR A 241 -10.15 -8.97 5.35
C THR A 241 -10.97 -9.61 4.24
N ALA A 242 -10.52 -10.73 3.66
CA ALA A 242 -11.26 -11.46 2.66
C ALA A 242 -12.62 -11.95 3.19
N SER A 243 -12.66 -12.46 4.43
CA SER A 243 -13.90 -12.91 5.07
C SER A 243 -14.89 -11.78 5.33
N ALA A 244 -14.41 -10.57 5.61
CA ALA A 244 -15.24 -9.38 5.83
C ALA A 244 -15.79 -8.78 4.52
N LEU A 245 -15.22 -9.14 3.37
CA LEU A 245 -15.56 -8.58 2.05
C LEU A 245 -16.27 -9.64 1.20
N PRO A 246 -17.62 -9.61 1.09
CA PRO A 246 -18.38 -10.65 0.39
C PRO A 246 -18.02 -10.79 -1.11
N THR A 247 -17.47 -9.74 -1.72
CA THR A 247 -17.10 -9.67 -3.14
C THR A 247 -15.63 -10.00 -3.38
N ALA A 248 -14.86 -10.35 -2.34
CA ALA A 248 -13.42 -10.52 -2.45
C ALA A 248 -13.04 -11.80 -3.22
N GLN A 249 -12.24 -11.62 -4.27
CA GLN A 249 -11.35 -12.68 -4.76
C GLN A 249 -10.18 -12.77 -3.78
N TYR A 250 -9.98 -13.93 -3.16
CA TYR A 250 -8.89 -14.12 -2.19
C TYR A 250 -7.83 -15.07 -2.76
N ILE A 251 -6.59 -14.61 -2.85
CA ILE A 251 -5.46 -15.35 -3.40
C ILE A 251 -4.35 -15.42 -2.36
N VAL A 252 -3.98 -16.64 -1.97
CA VAL A 252 -2.84 -16.90 -1.09
C VAL A 252 -1.59 -17.16 -1.92
N TYR A 253 -0.51 -16.48 -1.56
CA TYR A 253 0.82 -16.71 -2.11
C TYR A 253 1.58 -17.61 -1.14
N GLU A 254 1.51 -18.92 -1.39
CA GLU A 254 2.14 -19.95 -0.54
C GLU A 254 3.65 -19.74 -0.40
N GLY A 255 4.15 -19.74 0.83
CA GLY A 255 5.56 -19.57 1.15
C GLY A 255 6.10 -18.13 1.08
N GLU A 256 5.26 -17.15 0.72
CA GLU A 256 5.74 -15.81 0.38
C GLU A 256 5.75 -14.83 1.56
N PRO A 257 6.76 -13.92 1.61
CA PRO A 257 6.90 -12.94 2.66
C PRO A 257 6.04 -11.70 2.40
N HIS A 258 6.13 -10.73 3.30
CA HIS A 258 5.43 -9.44 3.17
C HIS A 258 5.76 -8.71 1.86
N GLY A 259 7.04 -8.70 1.48
CA GLY A 259 7.58 -8.04 0.28
C GLY A 259 7.26 -8.74 -1.05
N LEU A 260 6.07 -9.36 -1.17
CA LEU A 260 5.66 -10.14 -2.33
C LEU A 260 5.56 -9.33 -3.63
N PHE A 261 5.45 -8.01 -3.54
CA PHE A 261 5.47 -7.12 -4.72
C PHE A 261 6.80 -7.15 -5.49
N VAL A 262 7.87 -7.64 -4.84
CA VAL A 262 9.18 -7.88 -5.47
C VAL A 262 9.43 -9.38 -5.64
N THR A 263 9.25 -10.19 -4.58
CA THR A 263 9.59 -11.63 -4.64
C THR A 263 8.73 -12.38 -5.64
N GLN A 264 7.47 -11.94 -5.80
CA GLN A 264 6.48 -12.47 -6.74
C GLN A 264 5.97 -11.41 -7.71
N LYS A 265 6.82 -10.43 -8.06
CA LYS A 265 6.44 -9.30 -8.95
C LYS A 265 5.69 -9.73 -10.22
N ASP A 266 6.10 -10.81 -10.87
CA ASP A 266 5.53 -11.23 -12.15
C ASP A 266 4.13 -11.82 -11.93
N ARG A 267 3.98 -12.69 -10.93
CA ARG A 267 2.68 -13.24 -10.50
C ARG A 267 1.73 -12.14 -10.02
N LEU A 268 2.23 -11.18 -9.22
CA LEU A 268 1.44 -10.04 -8.75
C LEU A 268 0.97 -9.18 -9.91
N ASN A 269 1.84 -8.91 -10.89
CA ASN A 269 1.47 -8.16 -12.08
C ASN A 269 0.37 -8.88 -12.86
N GLU A 270 0.49 -10.19 -13.08
CA GLU A 270 -0.53 -10.99 -13.76
C GLU A 270 -1.88 -10.96 -13.02
N ASP A 271 -1.89 -11.17 -11.71
CA ASP A 271 -3.12 -11.16 -10.90
C ASP A 271 -3.76 -9.76 -10.88
N LEU A 272 -2.96 -8.69 -10.75
CA LEU A 272 -3.45 -7.32 -10.83
C LEU A 272 -4.02 -7.01 -12.22
N LEU A 273 -3.32 -7.36 -13.30
CA LEU A 273 -3.79 -7.16 -14.68
C LEU A 273 -5.13 -7.86 -14.91
N SER A 274 -5.23 -9.13 -14.49
CA SER A 274 -6.45 -9.92 -14.58
C SER A 274 -7.61 -9.21 -13.85
N PHE A 275 -7.41 -8.82 -12.59
CA PHE A 275 -8.42 -8.16 -11.80
C PHE A 275 -8.81 -6.77 -12.33
N ILE A 276 -7.84 -5.95 -12.75
CA ILE A 276 -8.08 -4.60 -13.26
C ILE A 276 -8.88 -4.67 -14.56
N LEU A 277 -8.47 -5.53 -15.49
CA LEU A 277 -9.04 -5.63 -16.83
C LEU A 277 -10.32 -6.48 -16.89
N GLU A 278 -10.65 -7.23 -15.84
CA GLU A 278 -11.90 -7.98 -15.76
C GLU A 278 -13.11 -7.06 -16.00
N GLY A 279 -13.91 -7.36 -17.02
CA GLY A 279 -15.08 -6.55 -17.39
C GLY A 279 -14.77 -5.23 -18.12
N VAL A 280 -13.50 -4.92 -18.39
CA VAL A 280 -13.10 -3.74 -19.18
C VAL A 280 -13.06 -4.11 -20.67
N SER A 281 -13.88 -3.48 -21.49
CA SER A 281 -13.79 -3.63 -22.94
C SER A 281 -12.52 -2.94 -23.46
N VAL A 282 -11.44 -3.68 -23.68
CA VAL A 282 -10.22 -3.14 -24.28
C VAL A 282 -10.47 -2.87 -25.77
N PRO A 283 -10.35 -1.62 -26.26
CA PRO A 283 -10.36 -1.36 -27.69
C PRO A 283 -9.17 -2.10 -28.31
N LYS A 284 -9.41 -2.98 -29.28
CA LYS A 284 -8.34 -3.69 -30.01
C LYS A 284 -7.35 -2.65 -30.55
N SER A 285 -6.10 -2.71 -30.09
CA SER A 285 -5.02 -1.92 -30.67
C SER A 285 -4.87 -2.29 -32.15
N VAL A 286 -4.85 -1.27 -33.01
CA VAL A 286 -4.59 -1.42 -34.44
C VAL A 286 -3.17 -1.92 -34.61
N GLY A 287 -3.02 -2.99 -35.40
CA GLY A 287 -1.84 -3.85 -35.45
C GLY A 287 -0.52 -3.15 -35.72
N THR A 288 0.53 -3.73 -35.16
CA THR A 288 1.91 -3.48 -35.53
C THR A 288 2.14 -3.94 -36.96
N THR A 289 2.32 -2.98 -37.87
CA THR A 289 2.87 -3.22 -39.21
C THR A 289 4.28 -3.78 -39.06
N THR A 290 4.44 -5.06 -39.35
CA THR A 290 5.74 -5.69 -39.56
C THR A 290 6.40 -5.02 -40.76
N LEU A 291 7.52 -4.33 -40.55
CA LEU A 291 8.44 -3.98 -41.63
C LEU A 291 9.48 -5.10 -41.72
N TYR A 292 9.59 -5.65 -42.92
CA TYR A 292 10.56 -6.64 -43.36
C TYR A 292 12.00 -6.09 -43.32
#